data_AF-E6WX62-F1
#
_entry.id   AF-E6WX62-F1
#
_cell.length_a   1.000
_cell.length_b   1.000
_cell.length_c   1.000
_cell.angle_alpha   90.00
_cell.angle_beta   90.00
_cell.angle_gamma   90.00
#
_symmetry.space_group_name_H-M   'P 1'
#
loop_
_entity.id
_entity.type
_entity.pdbx_description
1 polymer ?
#
loop_
_entity_poly.entity_id
_entity_poly.type
_entity_poly.pdbx_seq_one_letter_code
_entity_poly.pdbx_strand_id
1 'polypeptide(L)'
;MNGRGFLRMGAGAALLAIPVLAVAGRYQPEEKWLAAARAEQPFLPYRLGVVEYEGGASAEWLEYMGDLRAALRGSNYFQREDAPRLRLRIGRATAVGDVNSESGCKTTPGSLAVTYRFLDGEQEVSQMTIETPAPMKGSSDNFDAAMAGNLKYLLLELRRDDPSFAARASELEAGLQRQLGKGSTIGCKFGNALAKGFVATVEGAVAVVKGVGEVAGGVLEVAASPEFQSTLNTTMAEYQQQQAQQQAYAQSLNAQAEAARQQREAQQQAQARQRASEQAAQQQAGRDALARQLAEGIAYRNQQLAKTTDAATRQRLMADNEAALRTAAQMGMHAQVDIMATRSTQAGFDQARAQREADDQAERQRIAEQARLQREREAQQRAEQQRLAQEQAAAERRRKEEEARLAREREAEQRRLANEQAERAKKEAWQSYLAANKRGIRLGAKQCDGKDKPYRLVGDRPAVSLPQVINYYSSCISVRYEARCPGTPRGSGIQATQYNFTGMGLGCLSAESLMPQRLACADSEVIVEALDVTGCS
;
A
#
# COMPACT_ATOMS: atom_id res chain seq x y z
N MET A 1 -41.27 7.05 26.38
CA MET A 1 -41.74 8.32 25.78
C MET A 1 -40.62 9.34 25.91
N ASN A 2 -40.27 9.98 24.78
CA ASN A 2 -39.67 11.30 24.56
C ASN A 2 -38.60 11.82 25.55
N GLY A 3 -37.48 12.42 25.16
CA GLY A 3 -37.10 13.00 23.87
C GLY A 3 -35.71 13.66 24.04
N ARG A 4 -35.02 13.83 22.91
CA ARG A 4 -33.61 14.20 22.77
C ARG A 4 -33.32 15.69 22.95
N GLY A 5 -32.12 16.01 23.40
CA GLY A 5 -31.33 17.18 23.00
C GLY A 5 -29.96 17.15 23.67
N PHE A 6 -28.86 17.72 23.16
CA PHE A 6 -28.36 18.09 21.83
C PHE A 6 -26.84 18.36 22.06
N LEU A 7 -26.01 18.26 20.99
CA LEU A 7 -24.61 18.75 20.83
C LEU A 7 -23.49 18.06 21.67
N ARG A 8 -22.54 17.29 21.11
CA ARG A 8 -21.38 17.54 20.19
C ARG A 8 -20.37 18.61 20.64
N MET A 9 -19.19 18.15 21.06
CA MET A 9 -17.80 18.62 20.81
C MET A 9 -16.89 17.62 21.58
N GLY A 10 -15.78 17.05 21.13
CA GLY A 10 -14.82 17.33 20.05
C GLY A 10 -13.44 17.05 20.66
N ALA A 11 -12.73 16.00 20.23
CA ALA A 11 -11.38 15.69 20.74
C ALA A 11 -10.48 15.17 19.60
N GLY A 12 -9.45 15.96 19.30
CA GLY A 12 -8.35 15.62 18.41
C GLY A 12 -7.21 14.93 19.17
N ALA A 13 -6.58 13.98 18.50
CA ALA A 13 -5.39 13.28 18.94
C ALA A 13 -4.18 13.72 18.10
N ALA A 14 -3.02 13.81 18.75
CA ALA A 14 -1.71 13.92 18.12
C ALA A 14 -0.89 12.64 18.45
N LEU A 15 -0.15 12.15 17.45
CA LEU A 15 0.53 10.86 17.34
C LEU A 15 2.05 11.06 17.15
N LEU A 16 2.85 10.18 17.78
CA LEU A 16 4.23 9.79 17.45
C LEU A 16 4.43 8.35 18.00
N ALA A 17 5.21 7.40 17.46
CA ALA A 17 5.62 7.01 16.11
C ALA A 17 6.17 5.56 16.21
N ILE A 18 5.85 4.68 15.24
CA ILE A 18 6.31 3.28 15.05
C ILE A 18 6.93 3.20 13.64
N PRO A 19 7.94 2.34 13.34
CA PRO A 19 8.41 2.15 11.98
C PRO A 19 7.41 1.28 11.19
N VAL A 20 6.80 1.89 10.18
CA VAL A 20 5.72 1.33 9.35
C VAL A 20 6.32 0.59 8.16
N LEU A 21 6.00 -0.72 8.02
CA LEU A 21 6.00 -1.40 6.71
C LEU A 21 5.26 -0.50 5.73
N ALA A 22 5.89 -0.06 4.64
CA ALA A 22 5.29 0.84 3.66
C ALA A 22 4.07 0.19 2.99
N VAL A 23 2.93 0.22 3.68
CA VAL A 23 1.62 0.23 3.03
C VAL A 23 1.68 1.41 2.09
N ALA A 24 1.44 1.17 0.80
CA ALA A 24 1.27 2.27 -0.15
C ALA A 24 0.25 3.23 0.48
N GLY A 25 0.68 4.45 0.81
CA GLY A 25 -0.25 5.42 1.37
C GLY A 25 -1.37 5.70 0.38
N ARG A 26 -2.44 6.35 0.85
CA ARG A 26 -3.71 6.53 0.12
C ARG A 26 -3.54 7.02 -1.33
N TYR A 27 -2.48 7.77 -1.62
CA TYR A 27 -2.17 8.35 -2.92
C TYR A 27 -0.90 7.79 -3.56
N GLN A 28 -0.11 7.00 -2.83
CA GLN A 28 1.14 6.46 -3.34
C GLN A 28 0.85 5.54 -4.54
N PRO A 29 1.58 5.70 -5.68
CA PRO A 29 1.42 4.80 -6.80
C PRO A 29 1.72 3.36 -6.40
N GLU A 30 0.95 2.41 -6.94
CA GLU A 30 1.23 0.98 -6.80
C GLU A 30 2.69 0.67 -7.15
N GLU A 31 3.31 -0.25 -6.42
CA GLU A 31 4.74 -0.57 -6.58
C GLU A 31 5.10 -0.93 -8.03
N LYS A 32 4.24 -1.68 -8.73
CA LYS A 32 4.43 -2.02 -10.15
C LYS A 32 4.41 -0.78 -11.05
N TRP A 33 3.53 0.17 -10.77
CA TRP A 33 3.45 1.44 -11.50
C TRP A 33 4.69 2.29 -11.22
N LEU A 34 5.08 2.40 -9.95
CA LEU A 34 6.27 3.16 -9.53
C LEU A 34 7.55 2.57 -10.11
N ALA A 35 7.69 1.25 -10.13
CA ALA A 35 8.81 0.55 -10.76
C ALA A 35 8.88 0.82 -12.27
N ALA A 36 7.73 0.96 -12.94
CA ALA A 36 7.69 1.31 -14.36
C ALA A 36 8.10 2.76 -14.64
N ALA A 37 7.87 3.69 -13.70
CA ALA A 37 8.28 5.08 -13.81
C ALA A 37 9.73 5.34 -13.35
N ARG A 38 10.26 4.47 -12.47
CA ARG A 38 11.58 4.61 -11.83
C ARG A 38 12.73 4.75 -12.85
N ALA A 39 13.64 5.67 -12.57
CA ALA A 39 14.89 5.83 -13.32
C ALA A 39 15.98 4.87 -12.79
N GLU A 40 16.79 4.32 -13.68
CA GLU A 40 17.92 3.45 -13.30
C GLU A 40 18.98 4.23 -12.51
N GLN A 41 19.23 5.47 -12.91
CA GLN A 41 20.14 6.40 -12.26
C GLN A 41 19.46 7.75 -12.01
N PRO A 42 19.79 8.45 -10.92
CA PRO A 42 19.29 9.79 -10.67
C PRO A 42 19.81 10.75 -11.75
N PHE A 43 18.89 11.48 -12.38
CA PHE A 43 19.19 12.39 -13.49
C PHE A 43 19.01 13.86 -13.11
N LEU A 44 18.28 14.18 -12.04
CA LEU A 44 18.15 15.55 -11.55
C LEU A 44 19.42 15.92 -10.77
N PRO A 45 20.01 17.09 -11.00
CA PRO A 45 21.26 17.53 -10.33
C PRO A 45 21.03 17.98 -8.88
N TYR A 46 19.89 17.62 -8.29
CA TYR A 46 19.44 18.09 -6.99
C TYR A 46 19.15 16.91 -6.06
N ARG A 47 19.27 17.14 -4.75
CA ARG A 47 18.67 16.28 -3.74
C ARG A 47 17.33 16.85 -3.29
N LEU A 48 16.35 15.97 -3.05
CA LEU A 48 15.03 16.37 -2.58
C LEU A 48 15.11 16.98 -1.17
N GLY A 49 14.68 18.24 -1.06
CA GLY A 49 14.67 19.02 0.17
C GLY A 49 13.36 18.96 0.93
N VAL A 50 12.92 20.15 1.38
CA VAL A 50 11.65 20.32 2.10
C VAL A 50 10.52 20.37 1.09
N VAL A 51 9.39 19.74 1.42
CA VAL A 51 8.13 19.86 0.69
C VAL A 51 7.19 20.73 1.52
N GLU A 52 6.67 21.80 0.95
CA GLU A 52 5.85 22.82 1.62
C GLU A 52 4.53 23.03 0.87
N TYR A 53 3.48 23.43 1.59
CA TYR A 53 2.17 23.74 1.02
C TYR A 53 1.88 25.24 1.16
N GLU A 54 1.38 25.90 0.11
CA GLU A 54 1.07 27.35 0.14
C GLU A 54 -0.24 27.68 0.88
N GLY A 55 -1.08 26.69 1.13
CA GLY A 55 -2.36 26.83 1.84
C GLY A 55 -2.44 25.92 3.07
N GLY A 56 -3.44 26.14 3.92
CA GLY A 56 -3.66 25.34 5.13
C GLY A 56 -3.66 23.83 4.88
N ALA A 57 -2.95 23.10 5.74
CA ALA A 57 -2.77 21.65 5.64
C ALA A 57 -3.95 20.92 6.29
N SER A 58 -4.83 20.33 5.47
CA SER A 58 -5.78 19.31 5.96
C SER A 58 -5.07 17.97 6.12
N ALA A 59 -5.69 17.04 6.85
CA ALA A 59 -5.11 15.71 7.08
C ALA A 59 -4.81 14.97 5.76
N GLU A 60 -5.71 15.06 4.78
CA GLU A 60 -5.57 14.46 3.46
C GLU A 60 -4.35 14.98 2.70
N TRP A 61 -4.05 16.28 2.84
CA TRP A 61 -2.89 16.88 2.19
C TRP A 61 -1.57 16.57 2.89
N LEU A 62 -1.59 16.38 4.21
CA LEU A 62 -0.42 15.87 4.94
C LEU A 62 -0.10 14.43 4.52
N GLU A 63 -1.12 13.59 4.35
CA GLU A 63 -0.97 12.24 3.77
C GLU A 63 -0.41 12.31 2.35
N TYR A 64 -0.99 13.16 1.48
CA TYR A 64 -0.49 13.38 0.12
C TYR A 64 0.98 13.79 0.08
N MET A 65 1.43 14.66 1.00
CA MET A 65 2.84 15.06 1.09
C MET A 65 3.75 13.89 1.49
N GLY A 66 3.29 13.03 2.40
CA GLY A 66 4.00 11.80 2.77
C GLY A 66 4.19 10.90 1.56
N ASP A 67 3.11 10.66 0.83
CA ASP A 67 3.08 9.80 -0.36
C ASP A 67 3.88 10.37 -1.53
N LEU A 68 3.77 11.68 -1.76
CA LEU A 68 4.58 12.42 -2.73
C LEU A 68 6.07 12.27 -2.43
N ARG A 69 6.48 12.46 -1.18
CA ARG A 69 7.88 12.32 -0.78
C ARG A 69 8.38 10.88 -0.94
N ALA A 70 7.55 9.90 -0.57
CA ALA A 70 7.86 8.50 -0.75
C ALA A 70 8.01 8.14 -2.23
N ALA A 71 7.08 8.61 -3.08
CA ALA A 71 7.09 8.37 -4.51
C ALA A 71 8.26 9.05 -5.23
N LEU A 72 8.56 10.31 -4.93
CA LEU A 72 9.74 11.01 -5.48
C LEU A 72 11.05 10.31 -5.09
N ARG A 73 11.16 9.79 -3.87
CA ARG A 73 12.32 8.99 -3.45
C ARG A 73 12.38 7.64 -4.16
N GLY A 74 11.26 6.93 -4.24
CA GLY A 74 11.17 5.61 -4.89
C GLY A 74 11.39 5.66 -6.41
N SER A 75 11.10 6.80 -7.04
CA SER A 75 11.34 7.04 -8.46
C SER A 75 12.81 7.16 -8.85
N ASN A 76 13.70 7.39 -7.87
CA ASN A 76 15.14 7.51 -8.07
C ASN A 76 15.54 8.67 -9.02
N TYR A 77 14.80 9.78 -9.02
CA TYR A 77 15.09 10.93 -9.89
C TYR A 77 16.16 11.88 -9.32
N PHE A 78 16.24 11.98 -7.98
CA PHE A 78 17.09 12.93 -7.26
C PHE A 78 18.39 12.30 -6.78
N GLN A 79 19.48 13.08 -6.76
CA GLN A 79 20.75 12.67 -6.16
C GLN A 79 20.65 12.50 -4.64
N ARG A 80 21.55 11.69 -4.08
CA ARG A 80 21.53 11.31 -2.65
C ARG A 80 22.52 12.10 -1.80
N GLU A 81 23.66 12.50 -2.35
CA GLU A 81 24.79 13.10 -1.61
C GLU A 81 25.38 14.29 -2.39
N ASP A 82 25.91 15.30 -1.68
CA ASP A 82 26.58 16.53 -2.15
C ASP A 82 25.84 17.46 -3.15
N ALA A 83 24.65 17.09 -3.63
CA ALA A 83 23.85 17.93 -4.52
C ALA A 83 23.14 19.10 -3.78
N PRO A 84 22.90 20.24 -4.47
CA PRO A 84 22.06 21.32 -3.97
C PRO A 84 20.67 20.83 -3.55
N ARG A 85 20.13 21.41 -2.48
CA ARG A 85 18.85 21.00 -1.91
C ARG A 85 17.72 21.75 -2.60
N LEU A 86 16.86 21.02 -3.30
CA LEU A 86 15.70 21.57 -3.98
C LEU A 86 14.48 21.54 -3.06
N ARG A 87 13.91 22.72 -2.77
CA ARG A 87 12.67 22.86 -2.03
C ARG A 87 11.48 22.76 -3.00
N LEU A 88 10.46 21.98 -2.64
CA LEU A 88 9.25 21.82 -3.43
C LEU A 88 8.09 22.52 -2.71
N ARG A 89 7.52 23.55 -3.33
CA ARG A 89 6.35 24.26 -2.82
C ARG A 89 5.12 23.91 -3.65
N ILE A 90 4.00 23.61 -2.99
CA ILE A 90 2.80 23.07 -3.61
C ILE A 90 1.61 24.01 -3.40
N GLY A 91 1.03 24.49 -4.49
CA GLY A 91 -0.25 25.20 -4.52
C GLY A 91 -1.38 24.28 -5.00
N ARG A 92 -2.62 24.57 -4.59
CA ARG A 92 -3.81 23.87 -5.13
C ARG A 92 -4.93 24.83 -5.52
N ALA A 93 -5.66 24.43 -6.54
CA ALA A 93 -6.99 24.95 -6.86
C ALA A 93 -7.92 23.77 -7.17
N THR A 94 -9.16 23.86 -6.73
CA THR A 94 -10.19 22.84 -6.98
C THR A 94 -11.38 23.49 -7.66
N ALA A 95 -11.85 22.90 -8.75
CA ALA A 95 -13.15 23.20 -9.33
C ALA A 95 -14.15 22.12 -8.91
N VAL A 96 -15.22 22.52 -8.23
CA VAL A 96 -16.31 21.60 -7.91
C VAL A 96 -17.18 21.48 -9.16
N GLY A 97 -17.38 20.27 -9.65
CA GLY A 97 -18.30 20.01 -10.75
C GLY A 97 -19.75 20.32 -10.35
N ASP A 98 -20.59 20.57 -11.34
CA ASP A 98 -22.01 20.86 -11.18
C ASP A 98 -22.74 19.66 -10.55
N VAL A 99 -23.74 19.98 -9.75
CA VAL A 99 -24.61 19.00 -9.10
C VAL A 99 -26.03 19.25 -9.57
N ASN A 100 -26.72 18.19 -9.99
CA ASN A 100 -28.14 18.25 -10.28
C ASN A 100 -28.90 18.54 -8.98
N SER A 101 -29.63 19.66 -8.93
CA SER A 101 -30.33 20.14 -7.73
C SER A 101 -31.44 19.21 -7.24
N GLU A 102 -31.99 18.35 -8.11
CA GLU A 102 -33.09 17.43 -7.77
C GLU A 102 -32.58 16.07 -7.25
N SER A 103 -31.48 15.57 -7.80
CA SER A 103 -30.93 14.24 -7.45
C SER A 103 -29.72 14.30 -6.52
N GLY A 104 -29.09 15.47 -6.35
CA GLY A 104 -27.84 15.61 -5.61
C GLY A 104 -26.62 14.93 -6.29
N CYS A 105 -26.79 14.41 -7.50
CA CYS A 105 -25.75 13.75 -8.28
C CYS A 105 -24.90 14.75 -9.07
N LYS A 106 -23.57 14.53 -9.13
CA LYS A 106 -22.68 15.33 -9.98
C LYS A 106 -22.99 15.12 -11.47
N THR A 107 -23.22 16.22 -12.19
CA THR A 107 -23.48 16.24 -13.64
C THR A 107 -22.24 16.56 -14.46
N THR A 108 -21.29 17.31 -13.89
CA THR A 108 -19.96 17.51 -14.47
C THR A 108 -18.87 17.04 -13.51
N PRO A 109 -17.75 16.48 -14.01
CA PRO A 109 -16.62 16.13 -13.17
C PRO A 109 -16.01 17.39 -12.55
N GLY A 110 -15.57 17.30 -11.30
CA GLY A 110 -14.72 18.33 -10.72
C GLY A 110 -13.29 18.23 -11.25
N SER A 111 -12.44 19.18 -10.91
CA SER A 111 -11.00 19.09 -11.20
C SER A 111 -10.15 19.55 -10.03
N LEU A 112 -8.95 18.98 -9.94
CA LEU A 112 -7.90 19.37 -9.02
C LEU A 112 -6.71 19.83 -9.85
N ALA A 113 -6.36 21.10 -9.71
CA ALA A 113 -5.11 21.65 -10.22
C ALA A 113 -4.10 21.74 -9.06
N VAL A 114 -2.94 21.11 -9.24
CA VAL A 114 -1.82 21.20 -8.29
C VAL A 114 -0.65 21.87 -8.98
N THR A 115 -0.12 22.93 -8.38
CA THR A 115 1.04 23.67 -8.87
C THR A 115 2.25 23.28 -8.05
N TYR A 116 3.27 22.74 -8.71
CA TYR A 116 4.55 22.36 -8.13
C TYR A 116 5.59 23.40 -8.51
N ARG A 117 6.14 24.09 -7.50
CA ARG A 117 7.25 25.05 -7.64
C ARG A 117 8.50 24.46 -7.02
N PHE A 118 9.51 24.24 -7.85
CA PHE A 118 10.82 23.77 -7.44
C PHE A 118 11.72 24.99 -7.24
N LEU A 119 12.30 25.11 -6.06
CA LEU A 119 13.04 26.27 -5.58
C LEU A 119 14.46 25.85 -5.18
N ASP A 120 15.47 26.52 -5.73
CA ASP A 120 16.84 26.47 -5.23
C ASP A 120 17.08 27.71 -4.35
N GLY A 121 17.04 27.52 -3.03
CA GLY A 121 16.88 28.61 -2.08
C GLY A 121 15.53 29.34 -2.25
N GLU A 122 15.61 30.60 -2.69
CA GLU A 122 14.45 31.44 -3.03
C GLU A 122 14.22 31.57 -4.54
N GLN A 123 15.12 31.04 -5.38
CA GLN A 123 14.98 31.10 -6.82
C GLN A 123 14.09 29.96 -7.31
N GLU A 124 13.00 30.29 -7.99
CA GLU A 124 12.19 29.30 -8.70
C GLU A 124 12.96 28.79 -9.93
N VAL A 125 13.28 27.51 -9.92
CA VAL A 125 13.98 26.83 -11.03
C VAL A 125 13.01 26.08 -11.94
N SER A 126 11.82 25.72 -11.46
CA SER A 126 10.79 25.11 -12.31
C SER A 126 9.42 25.26 -11.69
N GLN A 127 8.42 25.48 -12.53
CA GLN A 127 7.01 25.43 -12.15
C GLN A 127 6.26 24.52 -13.12
N MET A 128 5.38 23.68 -12.60
CA MET A 128 4.42 22.94 -13.40
C MET A 128 3.08 22.88 -12.69
N THR A 129 2.00 22.99 -13.46
CA THR A 129 0.64 22.84 -12.95
C THR A 129 0.01 21.62 -13.62
N ILE A 130 -0.45 20.69 -12.82
CA ILE A 130 -1.07 19.45 -13.27
C ILE A 130 -2.55 19.52 -12.90
N GLU A 131 -3.42 19.43 -13.90
CA GLU A 131 -4.86 19.34 -13.71
C GLU A 131 -5.36 17.90 -13.91
N THR A 132 -6.03 17.39 -12.89
CA THR A 132 -6.57 16.04 -12.84
C THR A 132 -8.08 16.07 -12.60
N PRO A 133 -8.88 15.37 -13.43
CA PRO A 133 -10.32 15.30 -13.22
C PRO A 133 -10.64 14.46 -11.98
N ALA A 134 -11.59 14.93 -11.19
CA ALA A 134 -12.17 14.19 -10.08
C ALA A 134 -13.37 13.37 -10.61
N PRO A 135 -13.35 12.03 -10.50
CA PRO A 135 -14.39 11.17 -11.08
C PRO A 135 -15.79 11.48 -10.54
N MET A 136 -16.81 11.24 -11.37
CA MET A 136 -18.22 11.55 -11.10
C MET A 136 -18.91 10.61 -10.10
N LYS A 137 -18.37 9.40 -9.85
CA LYS A 137 -19.01 8.38 -9.01
C LYS A 137 -18.42 8.37 -7.60
N GLY A 138 -19.26 8.59 -6.57
CA GLY A 138 -18.91 8.43 -5.16
C GLY A 138 -19.23 9.66 -4.29
N SER A 139 -19.33 9.45 -2.98
CA SER A 139 -19.37 10.49 -1.94
C SER A 139 -18.11 11.36 -1.98
N SER A 140 -17.92 12.28 -1.03
CA SER A 140 -16.85 13.29 -0.92
C SER A 140 -15.38 12.86 -1.20
N ASP A 141 -15.09 11.58 -1.41
CA ASP A 141 -13.77 10.96 -1.66
C ASP A 141 -13.26 11.10 -3.12
N ASN A 142 -13.97 11.85 -3.98
CA ASN A 142 -13.62 11.95 -5.41
C ASN A 142 -12.30 12.72 -5.68
N PHE A 143 -11.80 13.50 -4.72
CA PHE A 143 -10.50 14.18 -4.88
C PHE A 143 -9.31 13.24 -4.65
N ASP A 144 -9.51 12.06 -4.06
CA ASP A 144 -8.42 11.10 -3.84
C ASP A 144 -7.87 10.55 -5.14
N ALA A 145 -8.77 10.15 -6.04
CA ALA A 145 -8.38 9.67 -7.36
C ALA A 145 -7.66 10.78 -8.14
N ALA A 146 -8.12 12.03 -8.00
CA ALA A 146 -7.45 13.17 -8.61
C ALA A 146 -6.06 13.39 -8.00
N MET A 147 -5.90 13.36 -6.68
CA MET A 147 -4.60 13.46 -5.99
C MET A 147 -3.65 12.33 -6.40
N ALA A 148 -4.08 11.07 -6.34
CA ALA A 148 -3.29 9.92 -6.76
C ALA A 148 -2.90 10.00 -8.25
N GLY A 149 -3.82 10.46 -9.10
CA GLY A 149 -3.57 10.75 -10.50
C GLY A 149 -2.52 11.85 -10.68
N ASN A 150 -2.61 12.92 -9.89
CA ASN A 150 -1.76 14.10 -9.98
C ASN A 150 -0.30 13.74 -9.66
N LEU A 151 -0.10 12.93 -8.62
CA LEU A 151 1.20 12.40 -8.26
C LEU A 151 1.81 11.55 -9.38
N LYS A 152 1.02 10.69 -10.03
CA LYS A 152 1.49 9.88 -11.15
C LYS A 152 1.86 10.76 -12.36
N TYR A 153 1.06 11.76 -12.69
CA TYR A 153 1.41 12.73 -13.74
C TYR A 153 2.67 13.51 -13.40
N LEU A 154 2.89 13.93 -12.15
CA LEU A 154 4.12 14.60 -11.73
C LEU A 154 5.35 13.74 -12.02
N LEU A 155 5.28 12.44 -11.72
CA LEU A 155 6.39 11.52 -11.96
C LEU A 155 6.67 11.31 -13.45
N LEU A 156 5.64 11.37 -14.30
CA LEU A 156 5.81 11.35 -15.76
C LEU A 156 6.43 12.66 -16.25
N GLU A 157 5.94 13.80 -15.75
CA GLU A 157 6.39 15.13 -16.18
C GLU A 157 7.85 15.38 -15.84
N LEU A 158 8.29 14.98 -14.64
CA LEU A 158 9.69 15.08 -14.22
C LEU A 158 10.65 14.29 -15.10
N ARG A 159 10.17 13.28 -15.82
CA ARG A 159 10.96 12.40 -16.69
C ARG A 159 10.60 12.56 -18.17
N ARG A 160 9.82 13.57 -18.52
CA ARG A 160 9.30 13.75 -19.88
C ARG A 160 10.39 13.91 -20.93
N ASP A 161 11.52 14.51 -20.56
CA ASP A 161 12.64 14.77 -21.45
C ASP A 161 13.62 13.60 -21.59
N ASP A 162 13.40 12.47 -20.89
CA ASP A 162 14.20 11.26 -21.02
C ASP A 162 13.78 10.48 -22.29
N PRO A 163 14.60 10.46 -23.36
CA PRO A 163 14.22 9.80 -24.61
C PRO A 163 14.04 8.29 -24.43
N SER A 164 14.76 7.68 -23.47
CA SER A 164 14.63 6.25 -23.16
C SER A 164 13.30 5.90 -22.49
N PHE A 165 12.64 6.90 -21.91
CA PHE A 165 11.37 6.76 -21.21
C PHE A 165 10.16 7.15 -22.06
N ALA A 166 10.34 7.90 -23.15
CA ALA A 166 9.24 8.50 -23.92
C ALA A 166 8.12 7.50 -24.32
N ALA A 167 8.48 6.32 -24.86
CA ALA A 167 7.49 5.31 -25.23
C ALA A 167 6.72 4.76 -24.01
N ARG A 168 7.43 4.52 -22.91
CA ARG A 168 6.87 4.05 -21.65
C ARG A 168 5.99 5.12 -20.98
N ALA A 169 6.38 6.38 -21.06
CA ALA A 169 5.62 7.51 -20.56
C ALA A 169 4.25 7.58 -21.26
N SER A 170 4.21 7.46 -22.59
CA SER A 170 2.95 7.44 -23.35
C SER A 170 2.03 6.28 -22.95
N GLU A 171 2.58 5.08 -22.71
CA GLU A 171 1.78 3.95 -22.21
C GLU A 171 1.17 4.20 -20.83
N LEU A 172 1.99 4.73 -19.91
CA LEU A 172 1.56 5.04 -18.54
C LEU A 172 0.52 6.16 -18.54
N GLU A 173 0.72 7.21 -19.35
CA GLU A 173 -0.21 8.32 -19.53
C GLU A 173 -1.56 7.85 -20.07
N ALA A 174 -1.56 7.02 -21.13
CA ALA A 174 -2.78 6.43 -21.67
C ALA A 174 -3.49 5.51 -20.65
N GLY A 175 -2.73 4.85 -19.77
CA GLY A 175 -3.26 4.13 -18.61
C GLY A 175 -3.97 5.06 -17.63
N LEU A 176 -3.33 6.19 -17.28
CA LEU A 176 -3.90 7.18 -16.36
C LEU A 176 -5.15 7.85 -16.89
N GLN A 177 -5.17 8.24 -18.17
CA GLN A 177 -6.35 8.82 -18.81
C GLN A 177 -7.53 7.84 -18.80
N ARG A 178 -7.28 6.54 -18.96
CA ARG A 178 -8.33 5.51 -18.82
C ARG A 178 -8.83 5.35 -17.38
N GLN A 179 -7.94 5.49 -16.39
CA GLN A 179 -8.31 5.40 -14.96
C GLN A 179 -9.10 6.62 -14.47
N LEU A 180 -8.73 7.82 -14.92
CA LEU A 180 -9.31 9.09 -14.43
C LEU A 180 -10.45 9.62 -15.32
N GLY A 181 -10.59 9.11 -16.55
CA GLY A 181 -11.55 9.59 -17.55
C GLY A 181 -10.95 10.61 -18.52
N LYS A 182 -11.70 10.93 -19.59
CA LYS A 182 -11.30 11.95 -20.59
C LYS A 182 -11.37 13.34 -19.92
N GLY A 183 -10.22 13.93 -19.60
CA GLY A 183 -10.20 15.29 -19.04
C GLY A 183 -8.85 15.83 -18.56
N SER A 184 -7.82 15.00 -18.38
CA SER A 184 -6.49 15.53 -18.03
C SER A 184 -5.82 16.08 -19.28
N THR A 185 -5.69 17.41 -19.33
CA THR A 185 -4.81 18.06 -20.30
C THR A 185 -3.51 18.36 -19.55
N ILE A 186 -2.40 17.79 -20.02
CA ILE A 186 -1.07 18.26 -19.64
C ILE A 186 -0.94 19.65 -20.28
N GLY A 187 -1.43 20.66 -19.55
CA GLY A 187 -1.48 22.04 -19.99
C GLY A 187 -0.09 22.66 -20.03
N CYS A 188 0.42 22.84 -21.25
CA CYS A 188 1.68 23.53 -21.55
C CYS A 188 1.73 24.93 -20.90
N LYS A 189 2.66 25.12 -19.95
CA LYS A 189 3.65 26.22 -19.91
C LYS A 189 4.88 25.73 -19.15
N PHE A 190 5.94 25.41 -19.89
CA PHE A 190 7.23 24.97 -19.36
C PHE A 190 8.21 26.14 -19.27
N GLY A 191 8.82 26.31 -18.11
CA GLY A 191 10.18 26.83 -17.99
C GLY A 191 11.16 25.66 -18.06
N ASN A 192 11.80 25.45 -19.21
CA ASN A 192 12.85 24.46 -19.41
C ASN A 192 14.07 24.80 -18.53
N ALA A 193 14.23 24.14 -17.37
CA ALA A 193 15.39 24.40 -16.52
C ALA A 193 15.90 23.19 -15.71
N LEU A 194 15.15 22.09 -15.55
CA LEU A 194 15.61 20.97 -14.72
C LEU A 194 16.54 19.97 -15.44
N ALA A 195 16.44 19.83 -16.76
CA ALA A 195 17.23 18.84 -17.52
C ALA A 195 18.46 19.41 -18.25
N LYS A 196 18.54 20.74 -18.44
CA LYS A 196 19.66 21.39 -19.11
C LYS A 196 20.46 22.19 -18.09
N GLY A 197 21.59 21.63 -17.66
CA GLY A 197 22.56 22.34 -16.83
C GLY A 197 22.86 23.74 -17.38
N PHE A 198 23.00 24.69 -16.47
CA PHE A 198 23.41 26.07 -16.64
C PHE A 198 24.45 26.26 -17.78
N VAL A 199 24.03 26.76 -18.95
CA VAL A 199 24.72 27.81 -19.75
C VAL A 199 23.71 28.38 -20.76
N ALA A 200 23.21 29.59 -20.49
CA ALA A 200 22.87 30.58 -21.51
C ALA A 200 22.84 31.97 -20.85
N THR A 201 24.02 32.57 -20.72
CA THR A 201 24.19 34.03 -20.67
C THR A 201 23.56 34.64 -21.92
N VAL A 202 22.65 35.62 -21.77
CA VAL A 202 22.63 36.90 -22.53
C VAL A 202 21.83 37.93 -21.71
N GLU A 203 22.59 38.85 -21.11
CA GLU A 203 22.45 40.33 -21.05
C GLU A 203 21.06 40.99 -20.87
N GLY A 204 20.97 41.85 -19.82
CA GLY A 204 19.91 42.87 -19.76
C GLY A 204 19.69 43.58 -18.41
N ALA A 205 20.67 44.36 -17.95
CA ALA A 205 20.56 45.53 -17.05
C ALA A 205 20.29 45.37 -15.51
N VAL A 206 21.33 45.70 -14.73
CA VAL A 206 21.40 46.65 -13.58
C VAL A 206 20.30 46.49 -12.49
N ALA A 207 20.62 46.12 -11.24
CA ALA A 207 21.29 47.01 -10.30
C ALA A 207 22.02 46.30 -9.14
N VAL A 208 23.28 46.72 -9.00
CA VAL A 208 24.15 46.79 -7.81
C VAL A 208 23.40 47.13 -6.51
N VAL A 209 23.62 46.37 -5.43
CA VAL A 209 24.06 46.89 -4.11
C VAL A 209 24.94 45.84 -3.38
N LYS A 210 26.11 46.32 -2.91
CA LYS A 210 27.17 45.64 -2.14
C LYS A 210 26.80 45.40 -0.66
N GLY A 211 27.49 44.43 -0.04
CA GLY A 211 27.84 44.40 1.39
C GLY A 211 27.97 42.96 1.91
N VAL A 212 29.15 42.32 1.85
CA VAL A 212 30.25 42.28 2.85
C VAL A 212 29.81 41.82 4.24
N GLY A 213 30.40 40.70 4.71
CA GLY A 213 30.41 40.31 6.13
C GLY A 213 30.74 38.84 6.37
N GLU A 214 32.03 38.52 6.48
CA GLU A 214 32.57 37.26 7.04
C GLU A 214 31.99 36.94 8.43
N VAL A 215 31.77 35.66 8.77
CA VAL A 215 32.22 35.09 10.07
C VAL A 215 32.59 33.61 9.91
N ALA A 216 33.73 33.30 10.51
CA ALA A 216 34.46 32.04 10.63
C ALA A 216 33.72 30.83 11.23
N GLY A 217 34.21 29.65 10.86
CA GLY A 217 34.83 28.69 11.79
C GLY A 217 33.96 28.05 12.86
N GLY A 218 33.76 26.74 12.73
CA GLY A 218 33.22 25.89 13.79
C GLY A 218 33.29 24.41 13.45
N VAL A 219 34.45 23.79 13.69
CA VAL A 219 34.58 22.35 13.90
C VAL A 219 33.77 22.00 15.15
N LEU A 220 32.89 21.00 15.09
CA LEU A 220 32.40 20.34 16.30
C LEU A 220 32.33 18.82 16.09
N GLU A 221 33.22 18.13 16.79
CA GLU A 221 33.14 16.71 17.09
C GLU A 221 31.82 16.42 17.82
N VAL A 222 31.08 15.42 17.35
CA VAL A 222 30.05 14.75 18.17
C VAL A 222 30.27 13.24 18.03
N ALA A 223 31.26 12.75 18.78
CA ALA A 223 31.38 11.32 19.07
C ALA A 223 30.99 11.11 20.54
N ALA A 224 30.18 10.07 20.76
CA ALA A 224 29.81 9.49 22.06
C ALA A 224 28.78 10.26 22.90
N SER A 225 27.52 10.34 22.42
CA SER A 225 26.38 10.31 23.35
C SER A 225 25.90 8.85 23.50
N PRO A 226 25.62 8.37 24.74
CA PRO A 226 25.03 7.05 24.99
C PRO A 226 23.69 6.83 24.25
N GLU A 227 22.99 7.93 23.99
CA GLU A 227 21.71 7.96 23.26
C GLU A 227 21.89 7.61 21.77
N PHE A 228 23.02 7.99 21.17
CA PHE A 228 23.33 7.63 19.78
C PHE A 228 23.69 6.14 19.63
N GLN A 229 24.42 5.56 20.60
CA GLN A 229 24.72 4.12 20.62
C GLN A 229 23.47 3.26 20.86
N SER A 230 22.56 3.70 21.73
CA SER A 230 21.26 3.03 21.93
C SER A 230 20.41 3.06 20.64
N THR A 231 20.39 4.20 19.96
CA THR A 231 19.66 4.34 18.69
C THR A 231 20.27 3.44 17.61
N LEU A 232 21.60 3.44 17.43
CA LEU A 232 22.32 2.59 16.47
C LEU A 232 22.11 1.10 16.70
N ASN A 233 22.18 0.64 17.95
CA ASN A 233 21.95 -0.76 18.29
C ASN A 233 20.50 -1.20 18.00
N THR A 234 19.54 -0.30 18.25
CA THR A 234 18.12 -0.55 17.93
C THR A 234 17.91 -0.59 16.42
N THR A 235 18.51 0.33 15.67
CA THR A 235 18.42 0.35 14.20
C THR A 235 19.07 -0.88 13.57
N MET A 236 20.20 -1.36 14.10
CA MET A 236 20.86 -2.58 13.61
C MET A 236 20.05 -3.85 13.91
N ALA A 237 19.38 -3.93 15.08
CA ALA A 237 18.50 -5.04 15.41
C ALA A 237 17.24 -5.07 14.51
N GLU A 238 16.66 -3.90 14.22
CA GLU A 238 15.57 -3.76 13.24
C GLU A 238 16.02 -4.17 11.83
N TYR A 239 17.24 -3.80 11.44
CA TYR A 239 17.81 -4.18 10.14
C TYR A 239 18.03 -5.69 10.00
N GLN A 240 18.51 -6.35 11.06
CA GLN A 240 18.66 -7.81 11.08
C GLN A 240 17.32 -8.55 11.03
N GLN A 241 16.28 -8.05 11.73
CA GLN A 241 14.93 -8.61 11.60
C GLN A 241 14.37 -8.43 10.19
N GLN A 242 14.63 -7.28 9.56
CA GLN A 242 14.15 -7.00 8.21
C GLN A 242 14.84 -7.91 7.17
N GLN A 243 16.13 -8.20 7.33
CA GLN A 243 16.82 -9.19 6.49
C GLN A 243 16.26 -10.61 6.69
N ALA A 244 15.98 -11.03 7.92
CA ALA A 244 15.41 -12.34 8.19
C ALA A 244 14.01 -12.51 7.54
N GLN A 245 13.18 -11.46 7.57
CA GLN A 245 11.89 -11.47 6.89
C GLN A 245 12.03 -11.52 5.36
N GLN A 246 12.99 -10.79 4.78
CA GLN A 246 13.25 -10.86 3.33
C GLN A 246 13.74 -12.25 2.91
N GLN A 247 14.59 -12.90 3.71
CA GLN A 247 15.05 -14.26 3.43
C GLN A 247 13.90 -15.28 3.53
N ALA A 248 13.05 -15.18 4.54
CA ALA A 248 11.86 -16.03 4.66
C ALA A 248 10.89 -15.85 3.48
N TYR A 249 10.71 -14.61 3.03
CA TYR A 249 9.89 -14.32 1.86
C TYR A 249 10.50 -14.91 0.58
N ALA A 250 11.81 -14.76 0.36
CA ALA A 250 12.51 -15.34 -0.79
C ALA A 250 12.45 -16.88 -0.80
N GLN A 251 12.57 -17.53 0.36
CA GLN A 251 12.39 -18.98 0.49
C GLN A 251 10.96 -19.41 0.14
N SER A 252 9.94 -18.63 0.53
CA SER A 252 8.53 -18.93 0.19
C SER A 252 8.26 -18.85 -1.32
N LEU A 253 8.90 -17.89 -2.01
CA LEU A 253 8.82 -17.73 -3.46
C LEU A 253 9.49 -18.89 -4.21
N ASN A 254 10.67 -19.31 -3.76
CA ASN A 254 11.36 -20.46 -4.34
C ASN A 254 10.55 -21.76 -4.15
N ALA A 255 9.97 -21.98 -2.97
CA ALA A 255 9.11 -23.13 -2.71
C ALA A 255 7.86 -23.16 -3.62
N GLN A 256 7.23 -22.00 -3.88
CA GLN A 256 6.12 -21.92 -4.84
C GLN A 256 6.57 -22.19 -6.28
N ALA A 257 7.75 -21.70 -6.67
CA ALA A 257 8.29 -21.95 -8.00
C ALA A 257 8.62 -23.44 -8.23
N GLU A 258 9.17 -24.11 -7.22
CA GLU A 258 9.45 -25.55 -7.25
C GLU A 258 8.16 -26.39 -7.30
N ALA A 259 7.15 -26.06 -6.48
CA ALA A 259 5.85 -26.72 -6.54
C ALA A 259 5.18 -26.58 -7.93
N ALA A 260 5.30 -25.40 -8.54
CA ALA A 260 4.78 -25.16 -9.89
C ALA A 260 5.59 -25.88 -10.99
N ARG A 261 6.88 -26.17 -10.77
CA ARG A 261 7.67 -27.02 -11.69
C ARG A 261 7.26 -28.48 -11.56
N GLN A 262 7.15 -29.01 -10.34
CA GLN A 262 6.73 -30.39 -10.10
C GLN A 262 5.32 -30.67 -10.66
N GLN A 263 4.37 -29.73 -10.52
CA GLN A 263 3.05 -29.89 -11.13
C GLN A 263 3.11 -29.96 -12.67
N ARG A 264 3.94 -29.13 -13.31
CA ARG A 264 4.09 -29.15 -14.78
C ARG A 264 4.73 -30.45 -15.26
N GLU A 265 5.75 -30.94 -14.57
CA GLU A 265 6.38 -32.23 -14.89
C GLU A 265 5.41 -33.40 -14.70
N ALA A 266 4.62 -33.41 -13.62
CA ALA A 266 3.60 -34.43 -13.40
C ALA A 266 2.50 -34.41 -14.48
N GLN A 267 2.06 -33.22 -14.91
CA GLN A 267 1.12 -33.08 -16.02
C GLN A 267 1.70 -33.55 -17.35
N GLN A 268 2.96 -33.23 -17.64
CA GLN A 268 3.63 -33.70 -18.85
C GLN A 268 3.79 -35.22 -18.87
N GLN A 269 4.16 -35.83 -17.74
CA GLN A 269 4.23 -37.30 -17.63
C GLN A 269 2.85 -37.95 -17.79
N ALA A 270 1.80 -37.37 -17.22
CA ALA A 270 0.44 -37.86 -17.39
C ALA A 270 -0.02 -37.80 -18.86
N GLN A 271 0.23 -36.68 -19.55
CA GLN A 271 -0.08 -36.54 -20.97
C GLN A 271 0.75 -37.50 -21.84
N ALA A 272 2.03 -37.70 -21.53
CA ALA A 272 2.87 -38.66 -22.25
C ALA A 272 2.36 -40.10 -22.09
N ARG A 273 1.94 -40.50 -20.88
CA ARG A 273 1.32 -41.82 -20.63
C ARG A 273 0.00 -41.97 -21.38
N GLN A 274 -0.83 -40.94 -21.41
CA GLN A 274 -2.08 -40.95 -22.19
C GLN A 274 -1.81 -41.15 -23.69
N ARG A 275 -0.91 -40.35 -24.27
CA ARG A 275 -0.54 -40.49 -25.70
C ARG A 275 0.05 -41.87 -26.02
N ALA A 276 0.90 -42.41 -25.15
CA ALA A 276 1.44 -43.75 -25.32
C ALA A 276 0.33 -44.83 -25.28
N SER A 277 -0.65 -44.69 -24.38
CA SER A 277 -1.79 -45.60 -24.31
C SER A 277 -2.71 -45.52 -25.52
N GLU A 278 -2.94 -44.31 -26.05
CA GLU A 278 -3.74 -44.09 -27.27
C GLU A 278 -3.05 -44.68 -28.50
N GLN A 279 -1.73 -44.51 -28.64
CA GLN A 279 -0.96 -45.11 -29.72
C GLN A 279 -0.98 -46.64 -29.65
N ALA A 280 -0.85 -47.22 -28.46
CA ALA A 280 -0.95 -48.68 -28.27
C ALA A 280 -2.35 -49.20 -28.64
N ALA A 281 -3.41 -48.50 -28.24
CA ALA A 281 -4.78 -48.84 -28.59
C ALA A 281 -5.04 -48.77 -30.10
N GLN A 282 -4.51 -47.75 -30.79
CA GLN A 282 -4.62 -47.62 -32.25
C GLN A 282 -3.88 -48.75 -32.98
N GLN A 283 -2.68 -49.13 -32.52
CA GLN A 283 -1.93 -50.25 -33.10
C GLN A 283 -2.67 -51.58 -32.92
N GLN A 284 -3.26 -51.80 -31.74
CA GLN A 284 -4.05 -53.00 -31.47
C GLN A 284 -5.32 -53.05 -32.33
N ALA A 285 -6.06 -51.93 -32.46
CA ALA A 285 -7.23 -51.84 -33.32
C ALA A 285 -6.89 -52.09 -34.81
N GLY A 286 -5.75 -51.57 -35.29
CA GLY A 286 -5.26 -51.83 -36.64
C GLY A 286 -4.92 -53.30 -36.89
N ARG A 287 -4.28 -53.96 -35.91
CA ARG A 287 -4.01 -55.41 -35.97
C ARG A 287 -5.31 -56.23 -36.00
N ASP A 288 -6.28 -55.90 -35.15
CA ASP A 288 -7.57 -56.59 -35.10
C ASP A 288 -8.38 -56.42 -36.40
N ALA A 289 -8.28 -55.26 -37.07
CA ALA A 289 -8.92 -55.03 -38.37
C ALA A 289 -8.28 -55.87 -39.48
N LEU A 290 -6.94 -55.95 -39.51
CA LEU A 290 -6.22 -56.77 -40.47
C LEU A 290 -6.47 -58.27 -40.25
N ALA A 291 -6.51 -58.72 -39.00
CA ALA A 291 -6.86 -60.10 -38.65
C ALA A 291 -8.27 -60.48 -39.14
N ARG A 292 -9.25 -59.57 -39.01
CA ARG A 292 -10.60 -59.76 -39.57
C ARG A 292 -10.58 -59.90 -41.08
N GLN A 293 -9.89 -59.00 -41.78
CA GLN A 293 -9.83 -59.01 -43.25
C GLN A 293 -9.22 -60.32 -43.78
N LEU A 294 -8.16 -60.81 -43.13
CA LEU A 294 -7.54 -62.10 -43.49
C LEU A 294 -8.47 -63.28 -43.20
N ALA A 295 -9.14 -63.28 -42.05
CA ALA A 295 -10.09 -64.33 -41.67
C ALA A 295 -11.31 -64.39 -42.62
N GLU A 296 -11.88 -63.23 -42.97
CA GLU A 296 -13.00 -63.14 -43.93
C GLU A 296 -12.59 -63.60 -45.33
N GLY A 297 -11.37 -63.26 -45.78
CA GLY A 297 -10.83 -63.75 -47.05
C GLY A 297 -10.67 -65.27 -47.09
N ILE A 298 -10.18 -65.87 -45.99
CA ILE A 298 -10.07 -67.33 -45.85
C ILE A 298 -11.46 -67.98 -45.81
N ALA A 299 -12.40 -67.40 -45.06
CA ALA A 299 -13.79 -67.86 -44.98
C ALA A 299 -14.46 -67.90 -46.36
N TYR A 300 -14.31 -66.82 -47.13
CA TYR A 300 -14.87 -66.71 -48.47
C TYR A 300 -14.27 -67.74 -49.44
N ARG A 301 -12.94 -67.93 -49.42
CA ARG A 301 -12.28 -68.96 -50.23
C ARG A 301 -12.66 -70.38 -49.82
N ASN A 302 -12.84 -70.64 -48.53
CA ASN A 302 -13.38 -71.91 -48.03
C ASN A 302 -14.79 -72.18 -48.55
N GLN A 303 -15.62 -71.14 -48.64
CA GLN A 303 -16.95 -71.26 -49.24
C GLN A 303 -16.89 -71.57 -50.75
N GLN A 304 -15.93 -70.99 -51.48
CA GLN A 304 -15.71 -71.29 -52.89
C GLN A 304 -15.15 -72.71 -53.11
N LEU A 305 -14.23 -73.15 -52.25
CA LEU A 305 -13.68 -74.52 -52.23
C LEU A 305 -14.79 -75.57 -52.12
N ALA A 306 -15.82 -75.30 -51.31
CA ALA A 306 -16.98 -76.18 -51.14
C ALA A 306 -17.90 -76.23 -52.37
N LYS A 307 -17.85 -75.23 -53.25
CA LYS A 307 -18.77 -75.09 -54.41
C LYS A 307 -18.11 -75.47 -55.75
N THR A 308 -16.78 -75.41 -55.85
CA THR A 308 -16.06 -75.74 -57.09
C THR A 308 -15.74 -77.23 -57.18
N THR A 309 -15.92 -77.82 -58.36
CA THR A 309 -15.50 -79.19 -58.69
C THR A 309 -14.24 -79.24 -59.55
N ASP A 310 -13.76 -78.08 -60.04
CA ASP A 310 -12.53 -77.96 -60.81
C ASP A 310 -11.29 -78.12 -59.92
N ALA A 311 -10.44 -79.08 -60.27
CA ALA A 311 -9.25 -79.44 -59.49
C ALA A 311 -8.21 -78.30 -59.48
N ALA A 312 -8.04 -77.60 -60.60
CA ALA A 312 -7.07 -76.50 -60.70
C ALA A 312 -7.47 -75.30 -59.83
N THR A 313 -8.75 -74.91 -59.88
CA THR A 313 -9.32 -73.86 -59.03
C THR A 313 -9.25 -74.24 -57.55
N ARG A 314 -9.53 -75.50 -57.20
CA ARG A 314 -9.46 -75.97 -55.82
C ARG A 314 -8.04 -75.88 -55.26
N GLN A 315 -7.04 -76.33 -56.01
CA GLN A 315 -5.64 -76.28 -55.59
C GLN A 315 -5.16 -74.83 -55.41
N ARG A 316 -5.58 -73.91 -56.30
CA ARG A 316 -5.28 -72.48 -56.19
C ARG A 316 -5.85 -71.85 -54.92
N LEU A 317 -7.12 -72.10 -54.62
CA LEU A 317 -7.78 -71.54 -53.43
C LEU A 317 -7.16 -72.06 -52.12
N MET A 318 -6.70 -73.33 -52.08
CA MET A 318 -5.98 -73.87 -50.93
C MET A 318 -4.62 -73.20 -50.73
N ALA A 319 -3.86 -72.99 -51.81
CA ALA A 319 -2.59 -72.29 -51.76
C ALA A 319 -2.75 -70.83 -51.29
N ASP A 320 -3.80 -70.13 -51.74
CA ASP A 320 -4.11 -68.76 -51.31
C ASP A 320 -4.48 -68.68 -49.81
N ASN A 321 -5.18 -69.69 -49.29
CA ASN A 321 -5.48 -69.79 -47.85
C ASN A 321 -4.22 -70.03 -47.02
N GLU A 322 -3.34 -70.91 -47.48
CA GLU A 322 -2.07 -71.17 -46.81
C GLU A 322 -1.16 -69.93 -46.82
N ALA A 323 -1.13 -69.19 -47.94
CA ALA A 323 -0.40 -67.92 -48.02
C ALA A 323 -0.95 -66.86 -47.06
N ALA A 324 -2.28 -66.77 -46.91
CA ALA A 324 -2.92 -65.85 -45.97
C ALA A 324 -2.59 -66.21 -44.50
N LEU A 325 -2.59 -67.49 -44.15
CA LEU A 325 -2.21 -67.96 -42.82
C LEU A 325 -0.72 -67.75 -42.53
N ARG A 326 0.16 -67.97 -43.51
CA ARG A 326 1.60 -67.64 -43.39
C ARG A 326 1.81 -66.14 -43.16
N THR A 327 1.05 -65.29 -43.85
CA THR A 327 1.08 -63.83 -43.64
C THR A 327 0.63 -63.47 -42.22
N ALA A 328 -0.45 -64.09 -41.73
CA ALA A 328 -0.89 -63.92 -40.34
C ALA A 328 0.15 -64.41 -39.31
N ALA A 329 0.87 -65.51 -39.61
CA ALA A 329 1.93 -66.02 -38.76
C ALA A 329 3.14 -65.08 -38.68
N GLN A 330 3.55 -64.50 -39.81
CA GLN A 330 4.62 -63.49 -39.83
C GLN A 330 4.28 -62.25 -39.00
N MET A 331 2.99 -61.94 -38.84
CA MET A 331 2.51 -60.84 -38.02
C MET A 331 2.17 -61.23 -36.58
N GLY A 332 2.39 -62.49 -36.19
CA GLY A 332 2.08 -63.01 -34.85
C GLY A 332 0.58 -63.16 -34.55
N MET A 333 -0.27 -63.19 -35.58
CA MET A 333 -1.74 -63.25 -35.46
C MET A 333 -2.34 -64.60 -35.91
N HIS A 334 -1.52 -65.62 -36.16
CA HIS A 334 -1.95 -66.91 -36.72
C HIS A 334 -3.13 -67.53 -35.94
N ALA A 335 -2.99 -67.68 -34.61
CA ALA A 335 -4.04 -68.28 -33.78
C ALA A 335 -5.36 -67.48 -33.81
N GLN A 336 -5.26 -66.15 -33.85
CA GLN A 336 -6.44 -65.28 -33.90
C GLN A 336 -7.16 -65.40 -35.25
N VAL A 337 -6.43 -65.36 -36.36
CA VAL A 337 -6.97 -65.49 -37.72
C VAL A 337 -7.54 -66.89 -37.97
N ASP A 338 -6.87 -67.94 -37.50
CA ASP A 338 -7.30 -69.34 -37.65
C ASP A 338 -8.59 -69.64 -36.87
N ILE A 339 -8.68 -69.17 -35.61
CA ILE A 339 -9.91 -69.28 -34.79
C ILE A 339 -11.07 -68.52 -35.45
N MET A 340 -10.82 -67.31 -35.96
CA MET A 340 -11.86 -66.50 -36.61
C MET A 340 -12.31 -67.09 -37.94
N ALA A 341 -11.38 -67.63 -38.74
CA ALA A 341 -11.68 -68.32 -40.00
C ALA A 341 -12.45 -69.63 -39.75
N THR A 342 -12.10 -70.40 -38.72
CA THR A 342 -12.80 -71.66 -38.37
C THR A 342 -14.21 -71.41 -37.86
N ARG A 343 -14.39 -70.39 -37.01
CA ARG A 343 -15.71 -69.98 -36.49
C ARG A 343 -16.64 -69.37 -37.55
N SER A 344 -16.12 -69.04 -38.73
CA SER A 344 -16.89 -68.42 -39.81
C SER A 344 -17.71 -69.40 -40.67
N THR A 345 -17.72 -70.69 -40.33
CA THR A 345 -18.54 -71.71 -41.01
C THR A 345 -19.99 -71.70 -40.50
N GLN A 346 -20.93 -71.83 -41.43
CA GLN A 346 -22.33 -71.38 -41.32
C GLN A 346 -23.17 -72.04 -40.18
N ALA A 347 -22.75 -73.19 -39.66
CA ALA A 347 -23.42 -73.87 -38.53
C ALA A 347 -22.88 -73.43 -37.14
N GLY A 348 -21.67 -72.88 -37.08
CA GLY A 348 -21.07 -72.42 -35.82
C GLY A 348 -21.53 -71.01 -35.41
N PHE A 349 -22.03 -70.21 -36.35
CA PHE A 349 -22.46 -68.84 -36.08
C PHE A 349 -23.70 -68.76 -35.19
N ASP A 350 -24.72 -69.58 -35.41
CA ASP A 350 -25.98 -69.46 -34.68
C ASP A 350 -25.85 -70.00 -33.25
N GLN A 351 -25.14 -71.11 -33.07
CA GLN A 351 -24.91 -71.71 -31.75
C GLN A 351 -23.90 -70.92 -30.91
N ALA A 352 -22.81 -70.42 -31.52
CA ALA A 352 -21.82 -69.62 -30.80
C ALA A 352 -22.25 -68.16 -30.59
N ARG A 353 -23.26 -67.64 -31.30
CA ARG A 353 -23.86 -66.32 -31.03
C ARG A 353 -24.79 -66.40 -29.82
N ALA A 354 -25.68 -67.40 -29.76
CA ALA A 354 -26.58 -67.58 -28.62
C ALA A 354 -25.83 -67.81 -27.30
N GLN A 355 -24.73 -68.57 -27.33
CA GLN A 355 -23.94 -68.86 -26.13
C GLN A 355 -23.09 -67.66 -25.69
N ARG A 356 -22.54 -66.89 -26.64
CA ARG A 356 -21.83 -65.63 -26.33
C ARG A 356 -22.76 -64.55 -25.80
N GLU A 357 -23.99 -64.44 -26.31
CA GLU A 357 -24.95 -63.47 -25.79
C GLU A 357 -25.37 -63.78 -24.35
N ALA A 358 -25.49 -65.06 -23.99
CA ALA A 358 -25.80 -65.48 -22.61
C ALA A 358 -24.62 -65.23 -21.64
N ASP A 359 -23.40 -65.61 -22.04
CA ASP A 359 -22.20 -65.41 -21.23
C ASP A 359 -21.86 -63.90 -21.10
N ASP A 360 -21.99 -63.13 -22.19
CA ASP A 360 -21.80 -61.68 -22.17
C ASP A 360 -22.81 -60.99 -21.25
N GLN A 361 -24.07 -61.45 -21.20
CA GLN A 361 -25.07 -60.89 -20.28
C GLN A 361 -24.72 -61.20 -18.81
N ALA A 362 -24.30 -62.44 -18.50
CA ALA A 362 -23.91 -62.82 -17.15
C ALA A 362 -22.64 -62.09 -16.69
N GLU A 363 -21.65 -61.94 -17.57
CA GLU A 363 -20.41 -61.22 -17.27
C GLU A 363 -20.67 -59.71 -17.11
N ARG A 364 -21.50 -59.10 -17.97
CA ARG A 364 -21.91 -57.70 -17.82
C ARG A 364 -22.62 -57.43 -16.50
N GLN A 365 -23.45 -58.34 -16.02
CA GLN A 365 -24.10 -58.20 -14.71
C GLN A 365 -23.09 -58.24 -13.55
N ARG A 366 -22.12 -59.16 -13.58
CA ARG A 366 -21.07 -59.23 -12.54
C ARG A 366 -20.16 -58.00 -12.56
N ILE A 367 -19.77 -57.54 -13.74
CA ILE A 367 -18.96 -56.32 -13.90
C ILE A 367 -19.75 -55.10 -13.43
N ALA A 368 -21.05 -55.00 -13.75
CA ALA A 368 -21.90 -53.90 -13.30
C ALA A 368 -22.07 -53.89 -11.77
N GLU A 369 -22.21 -55.06 -11.14
CA GLU A 369 -22.33 -55.18 -9.68
C GLU A 369 -21.01 -54.85 -8.96
N GLN A 370 -19.87 -55.35 -9.45
CA GLN A 370 -18.55 -54.96 -8.94
C GLN A 370 -18.29 -53.47 -9.11
N ALA A 371 -18.63 -52.90 -10.27
CA ALA A 371 -18.50 -51.46 -10.50
C ALA A 371 -19.40 -50.63 -9.57
N ARG A 372 -20.57 -51.15 -9.16
CA ARG A 372 -21.44 -50.48 -8.19
C ARG A 372 -20.82 -50.48 -6.80
N LEU A 373 -20.35 -51.65 -6.33
CA LEU A 373 -19.68 -51.80 -5.03
C LEU A 373 -18.41 -50.94 -4.94
N GLN A 374 -17.65 -50.85 -6.04
CA GLN A 374 -16.44 -50.02 -6.07
C GLN A 374 -16.77 -48.52 -6.01
N ARG A 375 -17.79 -48.06 -6.75
CA ARG A 375 -18.27 -46.68 -6.66
C ARG A 375 -18.78 -46.33 -5.26
N GLU A 376 -19.45 -47.26 -4.59
CA GLU A 376 -19.98 -47.05 -3.24
C GLU A 376 -18.85 -46.91 -2.21
N ARG A 377 -17.82 -47.76 -2.29
CA ARG A 377 -16.61 -47.64 -1.44
C ARG A 377 -15.85 -46.35 -1.70
N GLU A 378 -15.67 -45.96 -2.96
CA GLU A 378 -15.04 -44.69 -3.30
C GLU A 378 -15.86 -43.49 -2.82
N ALA A 379 -17.18 -43.54 -2.88
CA ALA A 379 -18.05 -42.49 -2.37
C ALA A 379 -17.93 -42.36 -0.84
N GLN A 380 -17.89 -43.48 -0.12
CA GLN A 380 -17.69 -43.50 1.32
C GLN A 380 -16.31 -42.93 1.72
N GLN A 381 -15.23 -43.36 1.04
CA GLN A 381 -13.90 -42.83 1.29
C GLN A 381 -13.79 -41.33 1.02
N ARG A 382 -14.43 -40.84 -0.05
CA ARG A 382 -14.47 -39.40 -0.35
C ARG A 382 -15.25 -38.62 0.72
N ALA A 383 -16.37 -39.16 1.19
CA ALA A 383 -17.16 -38.53 2.26
C ALA A 383 -16.37 -38.45 3.58
N GLU A 384 -15.64 -39.50 3.93
CA GLU A 384 -14.79 -39.54 5.13
C GLU A 384 -13.60 -38.57 5.03
N GLN A 385 -12.91 -38.55 3.88
CA GLN A 385 -11.85 -37.57 3.62
C GLN A 385 -12.37 -36.13 3.67
N GLN A 386 -13.56 -35.87 3.12
CA GLN A 386 -14.18 -34.55 3.20
C GLN A 386 -14.52 -34.16 4.64
N ARG A 387 -15.01 -35.09 5.47
CA ARG A 387 -15.24 -34.82 6.90
C ARG A 387 -13.96 -34.47 7.64
N LEU A 388 -12.89 -35.26 7.45
CA LEU A 388 -11.59 -35.00 8.07
C LEU A 388 -11.00 -33.66 7.62
N ALA A 389 -11.09 -33.33 6.33
CA ALA A 389 -10.63 -32.06 5.79
C ALA A 389 -11.43 -30.87 6.35
N GLN A 390 -12.75 -31.02 6.50
CA GLN A 390 -13.60 -29.98 7.11
C GLN A 390 -13.27 -29.77 8.59
N GLU A 391 -13.03 -30.84 9.34
CA GLU A 391 -12.68 -30.77 10.76
C GLU A 391 -11.31 -30.10 10.97
N GLN A 392 -10.32 -30.46 10.16
CA GLN A 392 -8.99 -29.81 10.17
C GLN A 392 -9.10 -28.33 9.80
N ALA A 393 -9.85 -27.98 8.76
CA ALA A 393 -10.06 -26.60 8.36
C ALA A 393 -10.79 -25.80 9.46
N ALA A 394 -11.75 -26.40 10.17
CA ALA A 394 -12.44 -25.76 11.29
C ALA A 394 -11.50 -25.55 12.50
N ALA A 395 -10.66 -26.53 12.82
CA ALA A 395 -9.69 -26.42 13.90
C ALA A 395 -8.62 -25.35 13.60
N GLU A 396 -8.14 -25.27 12.35
CA GLU A 396 -7.18 -24.25 11.92
C GLU A 396 -7.79 -22.85 11.98
N ARG A 397 -9.04 -22.68 11.54
CA ARG A 397 -9.76 -21.39 11.67
C ARG A 397 -9.88 -20.96 13.13
N ARG A 398 -10.25 -21.88 14.03
CA ARG A 398 -10.34 -21.56 15.47
C ARG A 398 -8.99 -21.12 16.04
N ARG A 399 -7.89 -21.80 15.68
CA ARG A 399 -6.53 -21.38 16.11
C ARG A 399 -6.16 -19.99 15.58
N LYS A 400 -6.41 -19.72 14.30
CA LYS A 400 -6.15 -18.41 13.69
C LYS A 400 -6.98 -17.29 14.32
N GLU A 401 -8.26 -17.56 14.64
CA GLU A 401 -9.13 -16.61 15.31
C GLU A 401 -8.67 -16.31 16.75
N GLU A 402 -8.26 -17.34 17.49
CA GLU A 402 -7.72 -17.18 18.85
C GLU A 402 -6.40 -16.40 18.85
N GLU A 403 -5.49 -16.71 17.95
CA GLU A 403 -4.23 -15.98 17.78
C GLU A 403 -4.48 -14.52 17.39
N ALA A 404 -5.40 -14.26 16.46
CA ALA A 404 -5.79 -12.92 16.07
C ALA A 404 -6.53 -12.15 17.20
N ARG A 405 -7.23 -12.86 18.10
CA ARG A 405 -7.84 -12.23 19.29
C ARG A 405 -6.76 -11.83 20.30
N LEU A 406 -5.84 -12.75 20.62
CA LEU A 406 -4.73 -12.48 21.54
C LEU A 406 -3.81 -11.37 21.03
N ALA A 407 -3.55 -11.31 19.72
CA ALA A 407 -2.77 -10.22 19.11
C ALA A 407 -3.47 -8.86 19.27
N ARG A 408 -4.79 -8.80 19.03
CA ARG A 408 -5.58 -7.57 19.21
C ARG A 408 -5.65 -7.12 20.66
N GLU A 409 -5.76 -8.04 21.61
CA GLU A 409 -5.74 -7.73 23.04
C GLU A 409 -4.39 -7.14 23.48
N ARG A 410 -3.27 -7.74 23.04
CA ARG A 410 -1.92 -7.22 23.32
C ARG A 410 -1.71 -5.83 22.73
N GLU A 411 -2.15 -5.61 21.49
CA GLU A 411 -2.03 -4.30 20.85
C GLU A 411 -2.88 -3.23 21.57
N ALA A 412 -4.10 -3.58 21.99
CA ALA A 412 -4.96 -2.68 22.75
C ALA A 412 -4.36 -2.32 24.12
N GLU A 413 -3.76 -3.28 24.82
CA GLU A 413 -3.08 -3.05 26.10
C GLU A 413 -1.83 -2.16 25.94
N GLN A 414 -1.01 -2.43 24.92
CA GLN A 414 0.15 -1.60 24.60
C GLN A 414 -0.25 -0.16 24.26
N ARG A 415 -1.30 0.02 23.45
CA ARG A 415 -1.85 1.35 23.14
C ARG A 415 -2.36 2.06 24.40
N ARG A 416 -3.02 1.35 25.32
CA ARG A 416 -3.48 1.93 26.59
C ARG A 416 -2.30 2.41 27.43
N LEU A 417 -1.27 1.58 27.60
CA LEU A 417 -0.07 1.93 28.37
C LEU A 417 0.68 3.12 27.73
N ALA A 418 0.82 3.13 26.41
CA ALA A 418 1.44 4.24 25.68
C ALA A 418 0.67 5.56 25.84
N ASN A 419 -0.67 5.52 25.76
CA ASN A 419 -1.52 6.69 25.98
C ASN A 419 -1.42 7.20 27.43
N GLU A 420 -1.41 6.30 28.42
CA GLU A 420 -1.23 6.68 29.83
C GLU A 420 0.13 7.34 30.08
N GLN A 421 1.21 6.81 29.48
CA GLN A 421 2.54 7.42 29.57
C GLN A 421 2.60 8.79 28.89
N ALA A 422 2.00 8.92 27.70
CA ALA A 422 1.94 10.21 26.99
C ALA A 422 1.17 11.28 27.78
N GLU A 423 0.06 10.92 28.43
CA GLU A 423 -0.71 11.84 29.26
C GLU A 423 0.04 12.24 30.55
N ARG A 424 0.80 11.33 31.16
CA ARG A 424 1.69 11.67 32.29
C ARG A 424 2.79 12.64 31.86
N ALA A 425 3.46 12.36 30.75
CA ALA A 425 4.50 13.22 30.20
C ALA A 425 3.97 14.63 29.85
N LYS A 426 2.75 14.74 29.29
CA LYS A 426 2.07 16.02 29.05
C LYS A 426 1.87 16.81 30.33
N LYS A 427 1.36 16.17 31.39
CA LYS A 427 1.10 16.82 32.68
C LYS A 427 2.39 17.31 33.34
N GLU A 428 3.43 16.47 33.34
CA GLU A 428 4.74 16.82 33.90
C GLU A 428 5.41 17.96 33.12
N ALA A 429 5.36 17.92 31.79
CA ALA A 429 5.87 18.98 30.93
C ALA A 429 5.12 20.30 31.15
N TRP A 430 3.79 20.26 31.31
CA TRP A 430 2.97 21.44 31.58
C TRP A 430 3.28 22.06 32.94
N GLN A 431 3.37 21.24 34.00
CA GLN A 431 3.75 21.72 35.33
C GLN A 431 5.14 22.35 35.34
N SER A 432 6.10 21.71 34.66
CA SER A 432 7.47 22.23 34.52
C SER A 432 7.50 23.57 33.79
N TYR A 433 6.71 23.70 32.73
CA TYR A 433 6.55 24.94 31.98
C TYR A 433 5.94 26.07 32.83
N LEU A 434 4.88 25.80 33.59
CA LEU A 434 4.27 26.77 34.51
C LEU A 434 5.24 27.19 35.62
N ALA A 435 5.98 26.23 36.21
CA ALA A 435 6.97 26.50 37.23
C ALA A 435 8.16 27.33 36.70
N ALA A 436 8.58 27.12 35.44
CA ALA A 436 9.59 27.93 34.79
C ALA A 436 9.10 29.38 34.57
N ASN A 437 7.86 29.56 34.09
CA ASN A 437 7.25 30.88 33.96
C ASN A 437 7.15 31.59 35.32
N LYS A 438 6.65 30.91 36.36
CA LYS A 438 6.58 31.46 37.72
C LYS A 438 7.92 31.98 38.24
N ARG A 439 9.01 31.23 38.02
CA ARG A 439 10.35 31.63 38.47
C ARG A 439 10.91 32.83 37.69
N GLY A 440 10.60 32.91 36.38
CA GLY A 440 11.14 33.93 35.49
C GLY A 440 10.32 35.21 35.39
N ILE A 441 9.01 35.17 35.67
CA ILE A 441 8.16 36.37 35.63
C ILE A 441 8.61 37.36 36.69
N ARG A 442 8.71 38.63 36.27
CA ARG A 442 8.96 39.78 37.14
C ARG A 442 7.87 40.80 36.89
N LEU A 443 7.18 41.18 37.94
CA LEU A 443 6.05 42.09 37.90
C LEU A 443 6.41 43.39 38.61
N GLY A 444 5.77 44.47 38.21
CA GLY A 444 5.83 45.78 38.84
C GLY A 444 4.50 46.51 38.67
N ALA A 445 4.43 47.71 39.24
CA ALA A 445 3.30 48.61 39.08
C ALA A 445 3.75 49.86 38.35
N LYS A 446 2.86 50.45 37.54
CA LYS A 446 3.10 51.72 36.86
C LYS A 446 1.87 52.61 36.86
N GLN A 447 2.03 53.88 37.17
CA GLN A 447 0.95 54.86 37.05
C GLN A 447 0.78 55.27 35.58
N CYS A 448 -0.38 54.96 35.01
CA CYS A 448 -0.67 55.21 33.60
C CYS A 448 -1.85 56.17 33.39
N ASP A 449 -2.92 56.02 34.18
CA ASP A 449 -4.21 56.68 33.93
C ASP A 449 -4.46 57.95 34.77
N GLY A 450 -3.38 58.61 35.22
CA GLY A 450 -3.44 59.78 36.10
C GLY A 450 -3.37 59.44 37.59
N LYS A 451 -2.97 60.41 38.43
CA LYS A 451 -2.53 60.16 39.83
C LYS A 451 -3.55 59.41 40.68
N ASP A 452 -4.86 59.62 40.51
CA ASP A 452 -5.87 59.02 41.41
C ASP A 452 -6.41 57.67 40.92
N LYS A 453 -5.89 57.13 39.82
CA LYS A 453 -6.32 55.84 39.27
C LYS A 453 -5.44 54.69 39.79
N PRO A 454 -5.96 53.45 39.87
CA PRO A 454 -5.15 52.29 40.20
C PRO A 454 -3.94 52.15 39.27
N TYR A 455 -2.86 51.57 39.80
CA TYR A 455 -1.70 51.26 39.00
C TYR A 455 -2.01 50.19 37.96
N ARG A 456 -1.24 50.17 36.87
CA ARG A 456 -1.23 49.05 35.93
C ARG A 456 -0.13 48.09 36.30
N LEU A 457 -0.46 46.80 36.28
CA LEU A 457 0.49 45.71 36.35
C LEU A 457 1.35 45.70 35.09
N VAL A 458 2.66 45.81 35.28
CA VAL A 458 3.66 45.72 34.21
C VAL A 458 4.59 44.55 34.49
N GLY A 459 5.20 43.99 33.46
CA GLY A 459 6.11 42.87 33.64
C GLY A 459 6.40 42.11 32.36
N ASP A 460 7.55 41.47 32.35
CA ASP A 460 8.02 40.67 31.22
C ASP A 460 7.70 39.19 31.44
N ARG A 461 7.29 38.56 30.34
CA ARG A 461 7.17 37.11 30.27
C ARG A 461 8.52 36.53 29.81
N PRO A 462 9.13 35.62 30.58
CA PRO A 462 10.38 34.99 30.18
C PRO A 462 10.18 34.18 28.90
N ALA A 463 11.20 34.14 28.04
CA ALA A 463 11.22 33.32 26.83
C ALA A 463 11.42 31.83 27.17
N VAL A 464 10.44 31.23 27.86
CA VAL A 464 10.42 29.79 28.14
C VAL A 464 9.80 29.09 26.93
N SER A 465 10.59 28.24 26.28
CA SER A 465 10.11 27.46 25.13
C SER A 465 8.98 26.53 25.55
N LEU A 466 7.87 26.56 24.81
CA LEU A 466 6.76 25.64 25.01
C LEU A 466 7.25 24.21 24.66
N PRO A 467 7.06 23.21 25.53
CA PRO A 467 7.38 21.83 25.19
C PRO A 467 6.59 21.40 23.94
N GLN A 468 7.24 20.71 23.00
CA GLN A 468 6.62 20.26 21.73
C GLN A 468 5.37 19.38 21.94
N VAL A 469 5.29 18.71 23.10
CA VAL A 469 4.18 17.85 23.50
C VAL A 469 2.90 18.63 23.88
N ILE A 470 3.01 19.94 24.05
CA ILE A 470 1.91 20.84 24.42
C ILE A 470 1.51 21.65 23.18
N ASN A 471 0.22 21.64 22.83
CA ASN A 471 -0.26 22.33 21.63
C ASN A 471 -0.11 23.86 21.79
N TYR A 472 0.09 24.56 20.68
CA TYR A 472 0.34 26.00 20.62
C TYR A 472 -0.76 26.83 21.32
N TYR A 473 -2.02 26.39 21.24
CA TYR A 473 -3.17 27.06 21.85
C TYR A 473 -3.23 26.98 23.38
N SER A 474 -2.46 26.07 24.00
CA SER A 474 -2.34 25.95 25.47
C SER A 474 -1.27 26.88 26.07
N SER A 475 -0.63 27.74 25.27
CA SER A 475 0.44 28.64 25.73
C SER A 475 -0.05 29.82 26.58
N CYS A 476 -1.36 30.00 26.73
CA CYS A 476 -1.96 31.05 27.55
C CYS A 476 -1.74 30.75 29.05
N ILE A 477 -1.26 31.74 29.80
CA ILE A 477 -1.05 31.65 31.25
C ILE A 477 -1.77 32.78 31.99
N SER A 478 -2.24 32.49 33.19
CA SER A 478 -2.77 33.47 34.14
C SER A 478 -1.80 33.58 35.32
N VAL A 479 -1.54 34.79 35.78
CA VAL A 479 -0.56 35.06 36.85
C VAL A 479 -1.28 35.60 38.07
N ARG A 480 -1.29 34.82 39.15
CA ARG A 480 -1.76 35.30 40.45
C ARG A 480 -0.63 36.06 41.12
N TYR A 481 -0.88 37.26 41.61
CA TYR A 481 0.13 38.12 42.21
C TYR A 481 -0.35 38.76 43.52
N GLU A 482 0.61 39.19 44.32
CA GLU A 482 0.41 40.07 45.48
C GLU A 482 1.15 41.38 45.24
N ALA A 483 0.47 42.51 45.45
CA ALA A 483 1.07 43.83 45.40
C ALA A 483 0.99 44.51 46.78
N ARG A 484 2.10 45.06 47.25
CA ARG A 484 2.20 45.66 48.59
C ARG A 484 3.18 46.84 48.62
N CYS A 485 2.99 47.72 49.61
CA CYS A 485 3.95 48.79 49.88
C CYS A 485 5.12 48.29 50.74
N PRO A 486 6.26 49.01 50.74
CA PRO A 486 7.34 48.75 51.68
C PRO A 486 6.82 48.81 53.13
N GLY A 487 7.26 47.87 53.97
CA GLY A 487 6.80 47.75 55.36
C GLY A 487 5.51 46.94 55.56
N THR A 488 4.72 46.68 54.50
CA THR A 488 3.59 45.74 54.58
C THR A 488 4.12 44.28 54.53
N PRO A 489 3.77 43.41 55.50
CA PRO A 489 4.14 42.00 55.46
C PRO A 489 3.58 41.25 54.25
N ARG A 490 4.26 40.20 53.81
CA ARG A 490 3.74 39.25 52.79
C ARG A 490 2.44 38.61 53.29
N GLY A 491 1.48 38.45 52.39
CA GLY A 491 0.13 37.97 52.68
C GLY A 491 -0.85 39.05 53.13
N SER A 492 -0.41 40.28 53.36
CA SER A 492 -1.26 41.42 53.74
C SER A 492 -1.43 42.46 52.62
N GLY A 493 -0.82 42.23 51.46
CA GLY A 493 -1.01 43.04 50.26
C GLY A 493 -2.31 42.72 49.51
N ILE A 494 -2.50 43.43 48.40
CA ILE A 494 -3.61 43.17 47.47
C ILE A 494 -3.27 41.94 46.65
N GLN A 495 -4.15 40.95 46.62
CA GLN A 495 -4.01 39.79 45.75
C GLN A 495 -5.00 39.86 44.59
N ALA A 496 -4.51 39.59 43.38
CA ALA A 496 -5.35 39.51 42.19
C ALA A 496 -4.74 38.55 41.16
N THR A 497 -5.48 38.30 40.09
CA THR A 497 -5.04 37.46 38.97
C THR A 497 -5.04 38.28 37.70
N GLN A 498 -3.89 38.34 37.03
CA GLN A 498 -3.79 38.81 35.66
C GLN A 498 -4.12 37.64 34.73
N TYR A 499 -5.26 37.73 34.06
CA TYR A 499 -5.64 36.76 33.03
C TYR A 499 -4.88 37.03 31.74
N ASN A 500 -4.66 35.97 30.96
CA ASN A 500 -4.05 36.03 29.61
C ASN A 500 -2.72 36.81 29.58
N PHE A 501 -1.82 36.55 30.53
CA PHE A 501 -0.56 37.28 30.64
C PHE A 501 0.37 36.98 29.47
N THR A 502 0.55 37.98 28.60
CA THR A 502 1.40 37.92 27.41
C THR A 502 2.81 38.47 27.63
N GLY A 503 3.07 39.12 28.77
CA GLY A 503 4.26 39.94 28.96
C GLY A 503 4.07 41.29 28.27
N MET A 504 4.00 42.36 29.07
CA MET A 504 3.59 43.68 28.57
C MET A 504 4.73 44.70 28.52
N GLY A 505 5.96 44.29 28.84
CA GLY A 505 7.05 45.24 29.04
C GLY A 505 6.69 46.27 30.12
N LEU A 506 7.40 47.40 30.10
CA LEU A 506 7.18 48.53 31.01
C LEU A 506 6.11 49.52 30.49
N GLY A 507 5.22 49.09 29.58
CA GLY A 507 4.30 49.95 28.84
C GLY A 507 2.91 50.12 29.50
N CYS A 508 2.27 51.26 29.26
CA CYS A 508 0.90 51.58 29.71
C CYS A 508 -0.20 51.17 28.71
N LEU A 509 0.03 50.13 27.91
CA LEU A 509 -0.72 49.90 26.67
C LEU A 509 -1.89 48.91 26.78
N SER A 510 -2.06 48.18 27.89
CA SER A 510 -3.12 47.17 28.02
C SER A 510 -4.17 47.55 29.07
N ALA A 511 -5.43 47.69 28.66
CA ALA A 511 -6.56 47.96 29.55
C ALA A 511 -6.84 46.83 30.55
N GLU A 512 -6.39 45.61 30.23
CA GLU A 512 -6.63 44.40 31.04
C GLU A 512 -5.67 44.26 32.22
N SER A 513 -4.72 45.18 32.39
CA SER A 513 -3.68 45.13 33.42
C SER A 513 -3.94 46.03 34.62
N LEU A 514 -5.14 46.58 34.77
CA LEU A 514 -5.45 47.50 35.85
C LEU A 514 -5.50 46.74 37.19
N MET A 515 -4.70 47.18 38.17
CA MET A 515 -4.81 46.65 39.53
C MET A 515 -6.18 47.00 40.11
N PRO A 516 -6.76 46.15 40.98
CA PRO A 516 -8.12 46.37 41.49
C PRO A 516 -8.25 47.63 42.34
N GLN A 517 -7.16 48.08 42.98
CA GLN A 517 -7.13 49.33 43.73
C GLN A 517 -5.71 49.92 43.77
N ARG A 518 -5.63 51.21 44.06
CA ARG A 518 -4.35 51.93 44.24
C ARG A 518 -3.78 51.64 45.65
N LEU A 519 -2.47 51.52 45.73
CA LEU A 519 -1.73 51.44 46.99
C LEU A 519 -1.25 52.82 47.45
N ALA A 520 -1.00 52.99 48.75
CA ALA A 520 -0.65 54.29 49.34
C ALA A 520 0.75 54.82 48.94
N CYS A 521 1.67 53.91 48.61
CA CYS A 521 3.04 54.23 48.16
C CYS A 521 3.08 54.57 46.67
N ALA A 522 4.18 55.18 46.20
CA ALA A 522 4.39 55.46 44.78
C ALA A 522 4.51 54.18 43.96
N ASP A 523 4.21 54.24 42.65
CA ASP A 523 4.27 53.07 41.76
C ASP A 523 5.66 52.41 41.73
N SER A 524 6.73 53.20 41.75
CA SER A 524 8.13 52.73 41.83
C SER A 524 8.48 51.99 43.12
N GLU A 525 7.68 52.16 44.18
CA GLU A 525 7.90 51.53 45.48
C GLU A 525 7.02 50.29 45.70
N VAL A 526 6.02 50.07 44.83
CA VAL A 526 5.14 48.91 44.93
C VAL A 526 5.94 47.65 44.63
N ILE A 527 5.93 46.73 45.60
CA ILE A 527 6.51 45.41 45.44
C ILE A 527 5.41 44.49 44.92
N VAL A 528 5.60 43.95 43.71
CA VAL A 528 4.68 42.97 43.11
C VAL A 528 5.35 41.60 43.00
N GLU A 529 4.76 40.61 43.65
CA GLU A 529 5.27 39.24 43.69
C GLU A 529 4.30 38.30 42.98
N ALA A 530 4.80 37.54 42.00
CA ALA A 530 4.02 36.48 41.37
C ALA A 530 3.88 35.30 42.36
N LEU A 531 2.67 35.08 42.85
CA LEU A 531 2.32 34.02 43.78
C LEU A 531 2.17 32.68 43.08
N ASP A 532 1.54 32.67 41.89
CA ASP A 532 1.31 31.46 41.13
C ASP A 532 1.08 31.71 39.64
N VAL A 533 1.32 30.68 38.81
CA VAL A 533 1.08 30.73 37.36
C VAL A 533 0.31 29.49 36.95
N THR A 534 -0.86 29.69 36.35
CA THR A 534 -1.74 28.63 35.88
C THR A 534 -1.99 28.75 34.37
N GLY A 535 -2.59 27.73 33.76
CA GLY A 535 -3.19 27.88 32.45
C GLY A 535 -4.35 28.87 32.48
N CYS A 536 -4.66 29.45 31.32
CA CYS A 536 -5.92 30.15 31.13
C CYS A 536 -7.08 29.14 31.23
N SER A 537 -8.12 29.53 31.96
CA SER A 537 -9.33 28.74 32.23
C SER A 537 -10.51 29.29 31.45
#